data_AF-A0A088F0J5-F1
#
_entry.id   AF-A0A088F0J5-F1
#
_cell.length_a   1.000
_cell.length_b   1.000
_cell.length_c   1.000
_cell.angle_alpha   90.00
_cell.angle_beta   90.00
_cell.angle_gamma   90.00
#
_symmetry.space_group_name_H-M   'P 1'
#
loop_
_entity.id
_entity.type
_entity.pdbx_description
1 polymer ?
#
loop_
_entity_poly.entity_id
_entity_poly.type
_entity_poly.pdbx_seq_one_letter_code
_entity_poly.pdbx_strand_id
1 'polypeptide(L)'
;MFIAFSFGMGGCKEENKSVVEPVAFNPSKPVVVSDFSPKSGGMGQRLVIYGQNFGNDAKNVKVLIGGKQAKVINVLGESLYCLVPRQAFNGDIEVRVGDSDKQVIGKSEKPFDYQRKMVVSTVIGYRNARGDEPWRDGKFKDVDQSKMASGFWEPSFMKFDPLNPKHLWMTFDNNNGLYLINFEDSTVTKKRSDFDRPRSIDFTIDSKHMIIAEDRGGENDRATYRLSRDRQWQDREVLTTYRQCNGASVHPINGEMYFNSYEKGQFFRFDLNKYFNEGLGVKDYQQLFVVHDPNWEYKILIHPTGNYAYIVVINQHYILRVDYNWEKKQFNQPYLVCGQLKSAGYEDAVGSSARLNNPYQGVFVKNPAYEADGKTDVYDFYFTEQENHAVRILKPDGSVTTFAGRGSSSINANPHGYVDGDLRQEARFDRPSGIAYNETEGAFYIGDQSNRRIRKIALEEMDQSINE
;
A
#
# COMPACT_ATOMS: atom_id res chain seq x y z
N MET A 1 9.31 -81.81 -7.48
CA MET A 1 8.02 -82.25 -8.05
C MET A 1 7.43 -81.06 -8.79
N PHE A 2 7.45 -81.08 -10.12
CA PHE A 2 6.80 -80.08 -10.96
C PHE A 2 5.29 -80.29 -10.87
N ILE A 3 4.53 -79.28 -10.46
CA ILE A 3 3.09 -79.22 -10.71
C ILE A 3 2.79 -77.84 -11.28
N ALA A 4 2.44 -77.84 -12.56
CA ALA A 4 1.86 -76.73 -13.29
C ALA A 4 0.45 -76.46 -12.77
N PHE A 5 0.05 -75.18 -12.68
CA PHE A 5 -1.35 -74.81 -12.63
C PHE A 5 -1.66 -73.69 -13.61
N SER A 6 -2.66 -74.02 -14.42
CA SER A 6 -3.31 -73.35 -15.53
C SER A 6 -3.69 -71.88 -15.30
N PHE A 7 -3.50 -71.08 -16.36
CA PHE A 7 -4.12 -69.77 -16.58
C PHE A 7 -5.66 -69.87 -16.52
N GLY A 8 -6.27 -69.10 -15.63
CA GLY A 8 -7.68 -68.72 -15.70
C GLY A 8 -7.80 -67.26 -16.15
N MET A 9 -8.32 -67.04 -17.36
CA MET A 9 -8.71 -65.70 -17.81
C MET A 9 -9.99 -65.29 -17.06
N GLY A 10 -9.85 -64.37 -16.10
CA GLY A 10 -10.95 -63.59 -15.54
C GLY A 10 -10.93 -62.20 -16.14
N GLY A 11 -11.90 -61.88 -17.01
CA GLY A 11 -12.02 -60.57 -17.64
C GLY A 11 -12.33 -59.47 -16.63
N CYS A 12 -11.48 -58.44 -16.58
CA CYS A 12 -11.82 -57.17 -15.97
C CYS A 12 -12.91 -56.50 -16.81
N LYS A 13 -14.06 -56.21 -16.19
CA LYS A 13 -15.02 -55.23 -16.73
C LYS A 13 -14.35 -53.86 -16.69
N GLU A 14 -14.06 -53.31 -17.86
CA GLU A 14 -13.79 -51.88 -17.99
C GLU A 14 -15.07 -51.13 -17.63
N GLU A 15 -15.04 -50.36 -16.54
CA GLU A 15 -16.04 -49.32 -16.32
C GLU A 15 -15.85 -48.26 -17.39
N ASN A 16 -16.79 -48.27 -18.33
CA ASN A 16 -16.90 -47.30 -19.41
C ASN A 16 -17.07 -45.91 -18.79
N LYS A 17 -15.98 -45.16 -18.64
CA LYS A 17 -16.06 -43.72 -18.43
C LYS A 17 -16.71 -43.13 -19.67
N SER A 18 -18.00 -42.89 -19.60
CA SER A 18 -18.76 -42.18 -20.63
C SER A 18 -18.06 -40.85 -20.89
N VAL A 19 -17.39 -40.76 -22.03
CA VAL A 19 -16.95 -39.49 -22.59
C VAL A 19 -18.22 -38.72 -22.89
N VAL A 20 -18.49 -37.65 -22.14
CA VAL A 20 -19.62 -36.77 -22.41
C VAL A 20 -19.41 -36.21 -23.82
N GLU A 21 -20.25 -36.62 -24.77
CA GLU A 21 -20.15 -36.09 -26.14
C GLU A 21 -20.35 -34.57 -26.13
N PRO A 22 -19.55 -33.80 -26.90
CA PRO A 22 -19.68 -32.35 -26.93
C PRO A 22 -21.04 -31.94 -27.51
N VAL A 23 -21.98 -31.54 -26.65
CA VAL A 23 -23.32 -31.11 -27.08
C VAL A 23 -23.19 -29.74 -27.77
N ALA A 24 -23.50 -29.71 -29.07
CA ALA A 24 -23.52 -28.48 -29.86
C ALA A 24 -24.68 -27.56 -29.44
N PHE A 25 -24.48 -26.25 -29.60
CA PHE A 25 -25.51 -25.25 -29.34
C PHE A 25 -26.67 -25.37 -30.34
N ASN A 26 -27.91 -25.28 -29.84
CA ASN A 26 -29.12 -25.23 -30.66
C ASN A 26 -29.84 -23.87 -30.50
N PRO A 27 -29.87 -23.02 -31.54
CA PRO A 27 -30.45 -21.67 -31.46
C PRO A 27 -31.99 -21.66 -31.30
N SER A 28 -32.66 -22.79 -31.51
CA SER A 28 -34.11 -22.92 -31.32
C SER A 28 -34.50 -23.32 -29.90
N LYS A 29 -33.52 -23.63 -29.03
CA LYS A 29 -33.74 -23.96 -27.61
C LYS A 29 -33.30 -22.81 -26.71
N PRO A 30 -33.95 -22.61 -25.55
CA PRO A 30 -33.49 -21.61 -24.59
C PRO A 30 -32.10 -21.97 -24.04
N VAL A 31 -31.34 -20.95 -23.65
CA VAL A 31 -30.17 -21.09 -22.78
C VAL A 31 -30.65 -20.94 -21.35
N VAL A 32 -30.36 -21.93 -20.51
CA VAL A 32 -30.80 -21.93 -19.11
C VAL A 32 -29.58 -21.90 -18.22
N VAL A 33 -29.58 -21.05 -17.20
CA VAL A 33 -28.58 -21.06 -16.12
C VAL A 33 -29.28 -21.58 -14.89
N SER A 34 -29.02 -22.84 -14.53
CA SER A 34 -29.70 -23.51 -13.43
C SER A 34 -29.01 -23.30 -12.09
N ASP A 35 -27.68 -23.27 -12.09
CA ASP A 35 -26.90 -23.05 -10.87
C ASP A 35 -25.47 -22.57 -11.16
N PHE A 36 -24.72 -22.25 -10.11
CA PHE A 36 -23.29 -21.92 -10.21
C PHE A 36 -22.54 -22.20 -8.91
N SER A 37 -21.24 -22.45 -8.97
CA SER A 37 -20.40 -22.70 -7.78
C SER A 37 -18.99 -22.14 -7.94
N PRO A 38 -18.42 -21.50 -6.90
CA PRO A 38 -19.02 -21.20 -5.58
C PRO A 38 -20.08 -20.08 -5.63
N LYS A 39 -20.82 -19.89 -4.53
CA LYS A 39 -21.85 -18.83 -4.44
C LYS A 39 -21.30 -17.44 -4.19
N SER A 40 -20.09 -17.35 -3.65
CA SER A 40 -19.42 -16.10 -3.32
C SER A 40 -17.93 -16.16 -3.69
N GLY A 41 -17.32 -14.98 -3.79
CA GLY A 41 -15.90 -14.81 -4.07
C GLY A 41 -15.61 -13.46 -4.71
N GLY A 42 -14.35 -13.19 -5.05
CA GLY A 42 -13.93 -11.90 -5.61
C GLY A 42 -13.41 -12.01 -7.04
N MET A 43 -12.73 -10.95 -7.49
CA MET A 43 -11.99 -10.94 -8.76
C MET A 43 -11.06 -12.17 -8.87
N GLY A 44 -11.06 -12.78 -10.07
CA GLY A 44 -10.24 -13.96 -10.39
C GLY A 44 -10.79 -15.28 -9.86
N GLN A 45 -11.88 -15.27 -9.09
CA GLN A 45 -12.51 -16.48 -8.58
C GLN A 45 -12.90 -17.40 -9.75
N ARG A 46 -12.54 -18.67 -9.61
CA ARG A 46 -12.95 -19.74 -10.52
C ARG A 46 -14.44 -20.00 -10.29
N LEU A 47 -15.25 -19.82 -11.33
CA LEU A 47 -16.69 -20.02 -11.28
C LEU A 47 -17.10 -21.07 -12.31
N VAL A 48 -17.83 -22.08 -11.86
CA VAL A 48 -18.50 -23.05 -12.72
C VAL A 48 -19.97 -22.68 -12.79
N ILE A 49 -20.52 -22.53 -13.99
CA ILE A 49 -21.93 -22.24 -14.23
C ILE A 49 -22.56 -23.50 -14.85
N TYR A 50 -23.67 -23.95 -14.27
CA TYR A 50 -24.44 -25.10 -14.70
C TYR A 50 -25.72 -24.66 -15.40
N GLY A 51 -26.18 -25.46 -16.35
CA GLY A 51 -27.33 -25.10 -17.16
C GLY A 51 -27.55 -26.01 -18.34
N GLN A 52 -28.15 -25.45 -19.39
CA GLN A 52 -28.47 -26.17 -20.60
C GLN A 52 -28.14 -25.32 -21.84
N ASN A 53 -27.79 -26.01 -22.91
CA ASN A 53 -27.60 -25.44 -24.25
C ASN A 53 -26.48 -24.38 -24.34
N PHE A 54 -25.38 -24.55 -23.60
CA PHE A 54 -24.21 -23.66 -23.71
C PHE A 54 -23.35 -23.95 -24.94
N GLY A 55 -23.53 -25.10 -25.58
CA GLY A 55 -22.69 -25.54 -26.69
C GLY A 55 -21.33 -26.06 -26.23
N ASN A 56 -20.37 -26.14 -27.14
CA ASN A 56 -19.07 -26.76 -26.93
C ASN A 56 -17.88 -25.89 -27.41
N ASP A 57 -18.15 -24.65 -27.82
CA ASP A 57 -17.13 -23.70 -28.29
C ASP A 57 -17.18 -22.42 -27.46
N ALA A 58 -16.13 -22.19 -26.65
CA ALA A 58 -15.99 -21.02 -25.82
C ALA A 58 -15.98 -19.70 -26.60
N LYS A 59 -15.63 -19.71 -27.90
CA LYS A 59 -15.63 -18.50 -28.73
C LYS A 59 -17.04 -17.96 -28.98
N ASN A 60 -18.05 -18.83 -28.91
CA ASN A 60 -19.45 -18.51 -29.15
C ASN A 60 -20.22 -18.21 -27.87
N VAL A 61 -19.54 -18.19 -26.71
CA VAL A 61 -20.15 -17.99 -25.40
C VAL A 61 -19.57 -16.73 -24.74
N LYS A 62 -20.45 -15.81 -24.39
CA LYS A 62 -20.12 -14.62 -23.60
C LYS A 62 -20.82 -14.71 -22.25
N VAL A 63 -20.04 -14.60 -21.18
CA VAL A 63 -20.56 -14.55 -19.80
C VAL A 63 -20.38 -13.14 -19.25
N LEU A 64 -21.44 -12.57 -18.70
CA LEU A 64 -21.42 -11.34 -17.93
C LEU A 64 -21.72 -11.68 -16.47
N ILE A 65 -20.94 -11.11 -15.54
CA ILE A 65 -21.18 -11.20 -14.10
C ILE A 65 -21.16 -9.77 -13.57
N GLY A 66 -22.22 -9.33 -12.90
CA GLY A 66 -22.29 -7.94 -12.45
C GLY A 66 -22.29 -6.94 -13.62
N GLY A 67 -22.78 -7.33 -14.79
CA GLY A 67 -22.65 -6.59 -16.05
C GLY A 67 -21.24 -6.54 -16.68
N LYS A 68 -20.22 -7.15 -16.06
CA LYS A 68 -18.83 -7.18 -16.56
C LYS A 68 -18.52 -8.48 -17.29
N GLN A 69 -17.76 -8.42 -18.38
CA GLN A 69 -17.43 -9.62 -19.16
C GLN A 69 -16.42 -10.51 -18.44
N ALA A 70 -16.85 -11.73 -18.13
CA ALA A 70 -16.03 -12.77 -17.55
C ALA A 70 -15.19 -13.47 -18.64
N LYS A 71 -13.97 -13.89 -18.27
CA LYS A 71 -13.13 -14.70 -19.16
C LYS A 71 -13.62 -16.14 -19.13
N VAL A 72 -14.28 -16.59 -20.19
CA VAL A 72 -14.67 -17.99 -20.37
C VAL A 72 -13.42 -18.81 -20.71
N ILE A 73 -13.23 -19.92 -20.01
CA ILE A 73 -12.08 -20.80 -20.17
C ILE A 73 -12.48 -22.09 -20.89
N ASN A 74 -13.64 -22.67 -20.54
CA ASN A 74 -14.13 -23.89 -21.16
C ASN A 74 -15.66 -23.96 -21.14
N VAL A 75 -16.26 -24.70 -22.08
CA VAL A 75 -17.70 -24.92 -22.21
C VAL A 75 -17.94 -26.39 -22.59
N LEU A 76 -18.83 -27.06 -21.85
CA LEU A 76 -19.08 -28.50 -21.93
C LEU A 76 -20.60 -28.79 -21.98
N GLY A 77 -21.34 -28.10 -22.85
CA GLY A 77 -22.77 -28.30 -23.10
C GLY A 77 -23.68 -27.80 -21.97
N GLU A 78 -23.64 -28.48 -20.83
CA GLU A 78 -24.47 -28.23 -19.64
C GLU A 78 -23.69 -27.53 -18.51
N SER A 79 -22.40 -27.30 -18.71
CA SER A 79 -21.59 -26.50 -17.80
C SER A 79 -20.57 -25.67 -18.54
N LEU A 80 -20.16 -24.58 -17.94
CA LEU A 80 -19.04 -23.78 -18.40
C LEU A 80 -18.20 -23.30 -17.21
N TYR A 81 -16.95 -23.00 -17.50
CA TYR A 81 -15.97 -22.53 -16.53
C TYR A 81 -15.45 -21.16 -16.95
N CYS A 82 -15.52 -20.18 -16.04
CA CYS A 82 -15.04 -18.83 -16.27
C CYS A 82 -14.34 -18.25 -15.03
N LEU A 83 -13.67 -17.10 -15.22
CA LEU A 83 -13.09 -16.32 -14.13
C LEU A 83 -13.95 -15.09 -13.85
N VAL A 84 -14.30 -14.88 -12.58
CA VAL A 84 -15.07 -13.72 -12.14
C VAL A 84 -14.29 -12.43 -12.45
N PRO A 85 -14.86 -11.49 -13.21
CA PRO A 85 -14.19 -10.25 -13.56
C PRO A 85 -14.09 -9.30 -12.37
N ARG A 86 -13.22 -8.30 -12.49
CA ARG A 86 -13.11 -7.21 -11.52
C ARG A 86 -14.41 -6.40 -11.46
N GLN A 87 -14.73 -5.85 -10.29
CA GLN A 87 -15.90 -4.96 -10.10
C GLN A 87 -17.26 -5.59 -10.48
N ALA A 88 -17.41 -6.91 -10.37
CA ALA A 88 -18.67 -7.61 -10.66
C ALA A 88 -19.70 -7.48 -9.51
N PHE A 89 -19.87 -6.27 -8.96
CA PHE A 89 -20.51 -6.04 -7.66
C PHE A 89 -21.99 -6.44 -7.61
N ASN A 90 -22.73 -6.28 -8.72
CA ASN A 90 -24.14 -6.65 -8.77
C ASN A 90 -24.35 -8.17 -8.76
N GLY A 91 -23.33 -8.95 -9.15
CA GLY A 91 -23.36 -10.40 -9.11
C GLY A 91 -24.31 -11.09 -10.09
N ASP A 92 -25.12 -10.36 -10.86
CA ASP A 92 -26.05 -10.93 -11.84
C ASP A 92 -25.27 -11.71 -12.90
N ILE A 93 -25.67 -12.97 -13.13
CA ILE A 93 -25.01 -13.84 -14.12
C ILE A 93 -25.87 -13.94 -15.36
N GLU A 94 -25.28 -13.57 -16.50
CA GLU A 94 -25.90 -13.66 -17.81
C GLU A 94 -24.97 -14.44 -18.76
N VAL A 95 -25.50 -15.49 -19.39
CA VAL A 95 -24.80 -16.31 -20.39
C VAL A 95 -25.46 -16.07 -21.74
N ARG A 96 -24.69 -15.57 -22.71
CA ARG A 96 -25.10 -15.37 -24.09
C ARG A 96 -24.40 -16.38 -24.99
N VAL A 97 -25.15 -17.08 -25.82
CA VAL A 97 -24.63 -18.10 -26.73
C VAL A 97 -25.09 -17.80 -28.15
N GLY A 98 -24.17 -17.89 -29.12
CA GLY A 98 -24.43 -17.67 -30.55
C GLY A 98 -23.79 -16.38 -31.10
N ASP A 99 -23.96 -16.17 -32.41
CA ASP A 99 -23.40 -15.04 -33.15
C ASP A 99 -24.00 -13.69 -32.74
N SER A 100 -23.31 -12.58 -33.06
CA SER A 100 -23.70 -11.21 -32.67
C SER A 100 -25.14 -10.84 -33.00
N ASP A 101 -25.69 -11.41 -34.07
CA ASP A 101 -27.00 -11.05 -34.60
C ASP A 101 -28.13 -11.97 -34.08
N LYS A 102 -27.80 -13.08 -33.40
CA LYS A 102 -28.75 -14.09 -32.90
C LYS A 102 -28.30 -14.73 -31.59
N GLN A 103 -28.09 -13.92 -30.56
CA GLN A 103 -27.72 -14.41 -29.23
C GLN A 103 -28.95 -14.92 -28.45
N VAL A 104 -28.84 -16.13 -27.91
CA VAL A 104 -29.79 -16.64 -26.92
C VAL A 104 -29.22 -16.40 -25.53
N ILE A 105 -30.04 -15.83 -24.64
CA ILE A 105 -29.60 -15.36 -23.32
C ILE A 105 -30.25 -16.21 -22.23
N GLY A 106 -29.42 -16.76 -21.34
CA GLY A 106 -29.84 -17.35 -20.07
C GLY A 106 -29.35 -16.51 -18.91
N LYS A 107 -30.16 -16.40 -17.86
CA LYS A 107 -29.83 -15.68 -16.62
C LYS A 107 -29.97 -16.59 -15.42
N SER A 108 -29.08 -16.44 -14.45
CA SER A 108 -29.26 -17.05 -13.14
C SER A 108 -30.36 -16.33 -12.37
N GLU A 109 -31.17 -17.07 -11.61
CA GLU A 109 -32.14 -16.48 -10.69
C GLU A 109 -31.48 -15.81 -9.48
N LYS A 110 -30.34 -16.37 -9.02
CA LYS A 110 -29.60 -15.86 -7.87
C LYS A 110 -28.34 -15.13 -8.32
N PRO A 111 -28.00 -13.97 -7.73
CA PRO A 111 -26.74 -13.30 -7.98
C PRO A 111 -25.58 -14.03 -7.29
N PHE A 112 -24.39 -13.91 -7.86
CA PHE A 112 -23.13 -14.24 -7.23
C PHE A 112 -22.80 -13.21 -6.16
N ASP A 113 -22.45 -13.64 -4.95
CA ASP A 113 -22.07 -12.75 -3.86
C ASP A 113 -20.62 -12.29 -4.03
N TYR A 114 -20.46 -11.12 -4.66
CA TYR A 114 -19.14 -10.57 -4.96
C TYR A 114 -18.49 -9.94 -3.72
N GLN A 115 -17.39 -10.55 -3.29
CA GLN A 115 -16.57 -10.08 -2.17
C GLN A 115 -15.46 -9.15 -2.67
N ARG A 116 -15.58 -7.87 -2.33
CA ARG A 116 -14.58 -6.83 -2.64
C ARG A 116 -13.25 -7.17 -1.98
N LYS A 117 -12.15 -6.95 -2.70
CA LYS A 117 -10.79 -7.06 -2.15
C LYS A 117 -10.12 -5.69 -2.09
N MET A 118 -9.04 -5.60 -1.31
CA MET A 118 -8.11 -4.48 -1.39
C MET A 118 -7.30 -4.60 -2.67
N VAL A 119 -7.09 -3.49 -3.37
CA VAL A 119 -6.35 -3.43 -4.64
C VAL A 119 -5.42 -2.23 -4.65
N VAL A 120 -4.32 -2.35 -5.39
CA VAL A 120 -3.48 -1.22 -5.75
C VAL A 120 -4.06 -0.52 -6.99
N SER A 121 -4.11 0.80 -6.95
CA SER A 121 -4.55 1.66 -8.05
C SER A 121 -3.65 2.90 -8.17
N THR A 122 -3.71 3.57 -9.31
CA THR A 122 -2.98 4.84 -9.54
C THR A 122 -3.92 6.03 -9.46
N VAL A 123 -3.58 7.00 -8.59
CA VAL A 123 -4.40 8.18 -8.36
C VAL A 123 -3.83 9.41 -9.06
N ILE A 124 -2.51 9.63 -8.93
CA ILE A 124 -1.85 10.88 -9.34
C ILE A 124 -0.55 10.56 -10.05
N GLY A 125 -0.21 11.36 -11.06
CA GLY A 125 1.10 11.36 -11.70
C GLY A 125 1.23 10.36 -12.85
N TYR A 126 2.31 10.53 -13.59
CA TYR A 126 2.70 9.68 -14.71
C TYR A 126 4.21 9.71 -14.87
N ARG A 127 4.74 8.72 -15.57
CA ARG A 127 6.12 8.70 -16.06
C ARG A 127 6.08 8.64 -17.57
N ASN A 128 6.74 9.58 -18.24
CA ASN A 128 6.80 9.57 -19.69
C ASN A 128 7.88 8.59 -20.20
N ALA A 129 7.92 8.33 -21.50
CA ALA A 129 8.86 7.35 -22.08
C ALA A 129 10.34 7.74 -21.91
N ARG A 130 10.65 9.04 -21.79
CA ARG A 130 12.01 9.55 -21.57
C ARG A 130 12.40 9.54 -20.10
N GLY A 131 11.43 9.43 -19.18
CA GLY A 131 11.63 9.67 -17.76
C GLY A 131 12.13 11.08 -17.49
N ASP A 132 11.54 12.09 -18.12
CA ASP A 132 11.91 13.50 -17.93
C ASP A 132 10.69 14.39 -17.64
N GLU A 133 9.61 13.83 -17.10
CA GLU A 133 8.41 14.61 -16.79
C GLU A 133 8.73 15.79 -15.84
N PRO A 134 8.19 16.98 -16.15
CA PRO A 134 8.48 18.17 -15.38
C PRO A 134 7.85 18.08 -13.99
N TRP A 135 8.41 18.82 -13.03
CA TRP A 135 7.70 19.15 -11.79
C TRP A 135 6.60 20.15 -12.10
N ARG A 136 5.35 19.76 -11.85
CA ARG A 136 4.20 20.59 -12.18
C ARG A 136 3.04 20.36 -11.22
N ASP A 137 2.47 21.46 -10.76
CA ASP A 137 1.19 21.50 -10.06
C ASP A 137 0.05 21.23 -11.03
N GLY A 138 -1.03 20.60 -10.59
CA GLY A 138 -2.13 20.32 -11.49
C GLY A 138 -3.15 19.36 -10.91
N LYS A 139 -4.01 18.84 -11.78
CA LYS A 139 -5.05 17.87 -11.40
C LYS A 139 -4.48 16.48 -11.22
N PHE A 140 -5.22 15.63 -10.51
CA PHE A 140 -4.91 14.20 -10.41
C PHE A 140 -4.95 13.51 -11.77
N LYS A 141 -6.01 13.80 -12.56
CA LYS A 141 -6.25 13.29 -13.90
C LYS A 141 -6.86 14.39 -14.77
N ASP A 142 -6.49 14.44 -16.04
CA ASP A 142 -7.09 15.28 -17.07
C ASP A 142 -6.82 14.62 -18.44
N VAL A 143 -7.70 14.85 -19.42
CA VAL A 143 -7.48 14.38 -20.80
C VAL A 143 -6.26 15.05 -21.44
N ASP A 144 -6.00 16.28 -21.05
CA ASP A 144 -4.78 17.00 -21.38
C ASP A 144 -3.73 16.74 -20.30
N GLN A 145 -2.79 15.84 -20.61
CA GLN A 145 -1.70 15.47 -19.70
C GLN A 145 -0.90 16.69 -19.22
N SER A 146 -0.88 17.82 -19.94
CA SER A 146 -0.19 19.05 -19.52
C SER A 146 -0.83 19.74 -18.31
N LYS A 147 -2.07 19.40 -17.97
CA LYS A 147 -2.80 19.88 -16.79
C LYS A 147 -2.69 18.94 -15.60
N MET A 148 -2.14 17.74 -15.79
CA MET A 148 -1.92 16.79 -14.72
C MET A 148 -0.70 17.18 -13.88
N ALA A 149 -0.81 16.96 -12.57
CA ALA A 149 0.34 17.06 -11.68
C ALA A 149 1.40 16.00 -12.04
N SER A 150 2.67 16.37 -11.98
CA SER A 150 3.79 15.49 -12.34
C SER A 150 5.08 15.85 -11.59
N GLY A 151 6.10 15.02 -11.77
CA GLY A 151 7.34 15.08 -11.03
C GLY A 151 7.40 13.89 -10.08
N PHE A 152 6.86 14.05 -8.86
CA PHE A 152 6.81 13.00 -7.83
C PHE A 152 8.12 12.20 -7.69
N TRP A 153 9.26 12.86 -7.91
CA TRP A 153 10.57 12.23 -7.84
C TRP A 153 10.96 12.12 -6.37
N GLU A 154 11.16 10.89 -5.88
CA GLU A 154 11.72 10.62 -4.54
C GLU A 154 10.89 11.16 -3.36
N PRO A 155 9.60 10.79 -3.25
CA PRO A 155 8.77 11.22 -2.13
C PRO A 155 9.40 10.77 -0.81
N SER A 156 9.70 11.72 0.08
CA SER A 156 10.43 11.46 1.32
C SER A 156 9.52 11.21 2.52
N PHE A 157 8.36 11.85 2.53
CA PHE A 157 7.40 11.71 3.61
C PHE A 157 6.00 12.16 3.20
N MET A 158 5.00 11.50 3.75
CA MET A 158 3.59 11.81 3.58
C MET A 158 2.88 11.87 4.93
N LYS A 159 2.08 12.91 5.18
CA LYS A 159 1.31 13.05 6.44
C LYS A 159 0.00 13.77 6.17
N PHE A 160 -1.12 13.17 6.57
CA PHE A 160 -2.41 13.84 6.53
C PHE A 160 -2.44 15.03 7.49
N ASP A 161 -3.14 16.09 7.11
CA ASP A 161 -3.44 17.21 8.00
C ASP A 161 -4.37 16.71 9.13
N PRO A 162 -3.98 16.85 10.41
CA PRO A 162 -4.82 16.39 11.52
C PRO A 162 -6.19 17.07 11.59
N LEU A 163 -6.34 18.25 11.00
CA LEU A 163 -7.60 19.00 10.98
C LEU A 163 -8.40 18.80 9.69
N ASN A 164 -7.82 18.19 8.65
CA ASN A 164 -8.51 17.95 7.39
C ASN A 164 -8.03 16.64 6.73
N PRO A 165 -8.79 15.54 6.83
CA PRO A 165 -8.40 14.26 6.23
C PRO A 165 -8.40 14.27 4.69
N LYS A 166 -8.88 15.35 4.04
CA LYS A 166 -8.77 15.53 2.58
C LYS A 166 -7.46 16.21 2.15
N HIS A 167 -6.63 16.63 3.10
CA HIS A 167 -5.35 17.28 2.83
C HIS A 167 -4.20 16.35 3.21
N LEU A 168 -3.44 15.92 2.21
CA LEU A 168 -2.22 15.13 2.40
C LEU A 168 -1.00 15.97 2.05
N TRP A 169 -0.15 16.19 3.04
CA TRP A 169 1.12 16.90 2.88
C TRP A 169 2.22 15.95 2.47
N MET A 170 3.09 16.42 1.56
CA MET A 170 4.18 15.61 1.03
C MET A 170 5.45 16.43 0.81
N THR A 171 6.58 15.82 1.14
CA THR A 171 7.94 16.30 0.87
C THR A 171 8.70 15.27 0.04
N PHE A 172 9.88 15.66 -0.44
CA PHE A 172 10.71 14.88 -1.36
C PHE A 172 12.17 15.00 -0.96
N ASP A 173 12.97 13.97 -1.18
CA ASP A 173 14.39 14.02 -0.81
C ASP A 173 15.12 15.05 -1.68
N ASN A 174 15.15 14.88 -3.00
CA ASN A 174 15.85 15.80 -3.90
C ASN A 174 14.93 16.86 -4.54
N ASN A 175 13.98 17.42 -3.78
CA ASN A 175 13.18 18.57 -4.21
C ASN A 175 12.92 19.54 -3.05
N ASN A 176 12.98 20.83 -3.35
CA ASN A 176 12.86 21.91 -2.37
C ASN A 176 11.44 22.22 -1.89
N GLY A 177 10.44 21.42 -2.27
CA GLY A 177 9.03 21.77 -2.11
C GLY A 177 8.28 21.04 -1.00
N LEU A 178 7.35 21.76 -0.37
CA LEU A 178 6.22 21.20 0.37
C LEU A 178 5.00 21.26 -0.53
N TYR A 179 4.40 20.11 -0.80
CA TYR A 179 3.23 19.99 -1.67
C TYR A 179 2.02 19.58 -0.85
N LEU A 180 0.87 20.12 -1.25
CA LEU A 180 -0.44 19.70 -0.79
C LEU A 180 -1.10 18.87 -1.89
N ILE A 181 -1.41 17.62 -1.58
CA ILE A 181 -2.40 16.82 -2.32
C ILE A 181 -3.76 17.11 -1.69
N ASN A 182 -4.64 17.76 -2.45
CA ASN A 182 -5.99 18.11 -2.03
C ASN A 182 -7.00 17.16 -2.68
N PHE A 183 -7.58 16.27 -1.88
CA PHE A 183 -8.60 15.32 -2.33
C PHE A 183 -9.98 15.98 -2.52
N GLU A 184 -10.22 17.19 -2.02
CA GLU A 184 -11.50 17.88 -2.19
C GLU A 184 -11.70 18.40 -3.62
N ASP A 185 -10.65 18.95 -4.23
CA ASP A 185 -10.67 19.50 -5.59
C ASP A 185 -9.83 18.67 -6.58
N SER A 186 -9.25 17.56 -6.12
CA SER A 186 -8.39 16.67 -6.91
C SER A 186 -7.18 17.37 -7.53
N THR A 187 -6.52 18.24 -6.77
CA THR A 187 -5.32 18.96 -7.20
C THR A 187 -4.08 18.68 -6.35
N VAL A 188 -2.91 18.84 -6.95
CA VAL A 188 -1.63 18.91 -6.25
C VAL A 188 -1.06 20.31 -6.46
N THR A 189 -0.72 20.99 -5.36
CA THR A 189 -0.14 22.33 -5.40
C THR A 189 1.10 22.43 -4.53
N LYS A 190 2.15 23.05 -5.06
CA LYS A 190 3.34 23.42 -4.30
C LYS A 190 2.99 24.62 -3.42
N LYS A 191 3.16 24.47 -2.10
CA LYS A 191 2.93 25.56 -1.15
C LYS A 191 4.19 26.33 -0.79
N ARG A 192 5.37 25.72 -0.98
CA ARG A 192 6.69 26.30 -0.71
C ARG A 192 7.77 25.68 -1.60
N SER A 193 8.92 26.35 -1.73
CA SER A 193 10.05 25.90 -2.55
C SER A 193 11.42 26.32 -1.97
N ASP A 194 11.53 26.40 -0.65
CA ASP A 194 12.70 26.98 0.04
C ASP A 194 13.39 25.99 0.99
N PHE A 195 13.20 24.69 0.73
CA PHE A 195 13.94 23.60 1.37
C PHE A 195 15.11 23.13 0.49
N ASP A 196 15.96 22.29 1.04
CA ASP A 196 17.11 21.66 0.41
C ASP A 196 16.81 20.16 0.27
N ARG A 197 16.69 19.48 1.42
CA ARG A 197 16.40 18.04 1.48
C ARG A 197 15.40 17.71 2.61
N PRO A 198 14.11 18.07 2.50
CA PRO A 198 13.12 17.86 3.55
C PRO A 198 12.81 16.36 3.75
N ARG A 199 12.92 15.86 4.98
CA ARG A 199 12.88 14.42 5.29
C ARG A 199 11.65 13.95 6.06
N SER A 200 10.94 14.83 6.76
CA SER A 200 9.72 14.45 7.49
C SER A 200 8.78 15.62 7.70
N ILE A 201 7.51 15.28 7.95
CA ILE A 201 6.43 16.20 8.30
C ILE A 201 5.73 15.65 9.54
N ASP A 202 5.53 16.50 10.54
CA ASP A 202 4.63 16.21 11.65
C ASP A 202 3.92 17.48 12.12
N PHE A 203 3.07 17.38 13.15
CA PHE A 203 2.31 18.51 13.67
C PHE A 203 2.41 18.61 15.18
N THR A 204 2.33 19.82 15.72
CA THR A 204 2.08 20.02 17.15
C THR A 204 0.73 19.42 17.53
N ILE A 205 0.54 19.04 18.81
CA ILE A 205 -0.70 18.40 19.28
C ILE A 205 -1.93 19.28 19.01
N ASP A 206 -1.79 20.60 19.21
CA ASP A 206 -2.85 21.57 18.91
C ASP A 206 -3.04 21.84 17.41
N SER A 207 -2.24 21.18 16.56
CA SER A 207 -2.20 21.28 15.11
C SER A 207 -1.95 22.69 14.56
N LYS A 208 -1.55 23.65 15.40
CA LYS A 208 -1.27 25.03 14.97
C LYS A 208 0.03 25.15 14.19
N HIS A 209 0.95 24.21 14.36
CA HIS A 209 2.24 24.24 13.69
C HIS A 209 2.54 22.92 12.98
N MET A 210 3.11 23.03 11.79
CA MET A 210 3.74 21.93 11.07
C MET A 210 5.22 21.93 11.41
N ILE A 211 5.75 20.77 11.76
CA ILE A 211 7.16 20.53 12.05
C ILE A 211 7.78 19.84 10.84
N ILE A 212 8.88 20.39 10.33
CA ILE A 212 9.64 19.81 9.23
C ILE A 212 11.07 19.54 9.70
N ALA A 213 11.60 18.38 9.32
CA ALA A 213 13.02 18.06 9.43
C ALA A 213 13.70 18.11 8.06
N GLU A 214 14.96 18.54 8.03
CA GLU A 214 15.73 18.73 6.81
C GLU A 214 17.16 18.19 6.97
N ASP A 215 17.65 17.52 5.94
CA ASP A 215 18.99 16.93 5.93
C ASP A 215 19.99 17.90 5.28
N ARG A 216 20.89 18.46 6.09
CA ARG A 216 21.92 19.41 5.67
C ARG A 216 23.26 19.10 6.32
N GLY A 217 24.37 19.26 5.60
CA GLY A 217 25.67 18.75 6.05
C GLY A 217 26.42 19.57 7.11
N GLY A 218 26.14 20.86 7.26
CA GLY A 218 26.88 21.75 8.15
C GLY A 218 26.50 21.59 9.63
N GLU A 219 27.45 21.73 10.56
CA GLU A 219 27.21 21.56 12.02
C GLU A 219 26.12 22.45 12.62
N ASN A 220 25.91 23.60 11.99
CA ASN A 220 24.99 24.63 12.44
C ASN A 220 23.90 24.87 11.42
N ASP A 221 23.73 23.94 10.47
CA ASP A 221 22.61 23.99 9.54
C ASP A 221 21.30 23.75 10.29
N ARG A 222 20.20 24.21 9.69
CA ARG A 222 18.85 23.97 10.22
C ARG A 222 18.58 22.47 10.16
N ALA A 223 18.22 21.88 11.29
CA ALA A 223 17.84 20.48 11.39
C ALA A 223 16.32 20.32 11.45
N THR A 224 15.64 21.21 12.20
CA THR A 224 14.18 21.25 12.30
C THR A 224 13.66 22.68 12.36
N TYR A 225 12.42 22.88 11.93
CA TYR A 225 11.73 24.17 11.99
C TYR A 225 10.21 24.00 12.04
N ARG A 226 9.54 25.06 12.48
CA ARG A 226 8.07 25.15 12.47
C ARG A 226 7.57 26.09 11.38
N LEU A 227 6.38 25.77 10.86
CA LEU A 227 5.55 26.62 10.00
C LEU A 227 4.21 26.80 10.70
N SER A 228 3.62 28.00 10.68
CA SER A 228 2.39 28.33 11.40
C SER A 228 1.16 28.23 10.51
N ARG A 229 0.10 27.62 11.03
CA ARG A 229 -1.18 27.42 10.31
C ARG A 229 -1.90 28.73 10.01
N ASP A 230 -1.92 29.64 10.98
CA ASP A 230 -2.53 30.97 10.88
C ASP A 230 -1.85 31.86 9.84
N ARG A 231 -0.59 31.55 9.51
CA ARG A 231 0.18 32.17 8.43
C ARG A 231 0.19 31.34 7.14
N GLN A 232 -0.75 30.42 7.00
CA GLN A 232 -0.89 29.55 5.82
C GLN A 232 0.40 28.80 5.46
N TRP A 233 1.18 28.44 6.48
CA TRP A 233 2.46 27.75 6.35
C TRP A 233 3.54 28.54 5.61
N GLN A 234 3.37 29.86 5.43
CA GLN A 234 4.30 30.71 4.67
C GLN A 234 5.43 31.31 5.51
N ASP A 235 5.35 31.25 6.84
CA ASP A 235 6.43 31.63 7.74
C ASP A 235 7.39 30.46 8.00
N ARG A 236 8.51 30.73 8.68
CA ARG A 236 9.45 29.70 9.11
C ARG A 236 10.19 30.19 10.35
N GLU A 237 10.26 29.34 11.37
CA GLU A 237 11.14 29.56 12.51
C GLU A 237 11.98 28.31 12.80
N VAL A 238 13.29 28.50 12.94
CA VAL A 238 14.24 27.41 13.22
C VAL A 238 14.06 26.96 14.66
N LEU A 239 13.78 25.67 14.85
CA LEU A 239 13.67 25.07 16.17
C LEU A 239 15.00 24.51 16.63
N THR A 240 15.71 23.80 15.75
CA THR A 240 17.01 23.22 16.07
C THR A 240 18.01 23.36 14.94
N THR A 241 19.29 23.54 15.30
CA THR A 241 20.42 23.43 14.36
C THR A 241 21.32 22.26 14.72
N TYR A 242 21.72 21.51 13.70
CA TYR A 242 22.73 20.45 13.77
C TYR A 242 23.14 20.10 12.34
N ARG A 243 23.59 18.87 12.10
CA ARG A 243 23.83 18.32 10.76
C ARG A 243 23.03 17.04 10.53
N GLN A 244 22.76 16.75 9.27
CA GLN A 244 22.32 15.47 8.73
C GLN A 244 21.10 14.87 9.45
N CYS A 245 20.08 15.68 9.72
CA CYS A 245 18.83 15.25 10.33
C CYS A 245 17.99 14.48 9.30
N ASN A 246 17.51 13.29 9.64
CA ASN A 246 16.78 12.39 8.73
C ASN A 246 15.27 12.32 9.04
N GLY A 247 14.85 12.93 10.14
CA GLY A 247 13.45 13.04 10.52
C GLY A 247 13.26 13.67 11.89
N ALA A 248 12.05 14.16 12.12
CA ALA A 248 11.55 14.59 13.41
C ALA A 248 10.10 14.12 13.60
N SER A 249 9.72 13.89 14.85
CA SER A 249 8.36 13.50 15.24
C SER A 249 7.98 14.11 16.57
N VAL A 250 6.70 14.44 16.73
CA VAL A 250 6.13 15.01 17.93
C VAL A 250 5.42 13.91 18.71
N HIS A 251 5.72 13.80 20.00
CA HIS A 251 5.03 12.83 20.85
C HIS A 251 3.53 13.15 20.91
N PRO A 252 2.63 12.20 20.57
CA PRO A 252 1.22 12.51 20.33
C PRO A 252 0.45 12.94 21.59
N ILE A 253 0.97 12.61 22.78
CA ILE A 253 0.36 12.95 24.08
C ILE A 253 1.08 14.10 24.81
N ASN A 254 2.39 14.00 25.07
CA ASN A 254 3.14 15.01 25.80
C ASN A 254 3.70 16.17 24.95
N GLY A 255 3.80 16.03 23.63
CA GLY A 255 4.04 17.15 22.70
C GLY A 255 5.49 17.56 22.51
N GLU A 256 6.47 16.94 23.18
CA GLU A 256 7.89 17.16 22.87
C GLU A 256 8.28 16.55 21.52
N MET A 257 9.30 17.13 20.89
CA MET A 257 9.82 16.70 19.60
C MET A 257 11.05 15.81 19.78
N TYR A 258 11.13 14.77 18.97
CA TYR A 258 12.31 13.92 18.82
C TYR A 258 12.84 14.03 17.41
N PHE A 259 14.16 14.16 17.26
CA PHE A 259 14.84 14.23 15.97
C PHE A 259 16.21 13.55 16.07
N ASN A 260 16.85 13.31 14.93
CA ASN A 260 18.11 12.59 14.90
C ASN A 260 19.24 13.35 14.20
N SER A 261 20.39 12.68 14.15
CA SER A 261 21.47 12.99 13.24
C SER A 261 22.11 11.71 12.72
N TYR A 262 22.35 11.65 11.41
CA TYR A 262 23.10 10.58 10.76
C TYR A 262 24.51 10.43 11.29
N GLU A 263 25.18 11.55 11.61
CA GLU A 263 26.62 11.61 11.90
C GLU A 263 27.06 10.50 12.86
N LYS A 264 26.48 10.45 14.06
CA LYS A 264 26.74 9.41 15.05
C LYS A 264 25.53 8.54 15.33
N GLY A 265 24.40 8.76 14.66
CA GLY A 265 23.13 8.12 15.01
C GLY A 265 22.51 8.69 16.30
N GLN A 266 22.77 9.96 16.61
CA GLN A 266 22.25 10.62 17.82
C GLN A 266 20.72 10.68 17.81
N PHE A 267 20.11 10.48 18.98
CA PHE A 267 18.68 10.64 19.23
C PHE A 267 18.47 11.79 20.22
N PHE A 268 17.81 12.87 19.77
CA PHE A 268 17.63 14.10 20.53
C PHE A 268 16.17 14.29 20.95
N ARG A 269 15.98 14.96 22.09
CA ARG A 269 14.70 15.48 22.59
C ARG A 269 14.74 17.00 22.63
N PHE A 270 13.72 17.65 22.09
CA PHE A 270 13.50 19.10 22.16
C PHE A 270 12.13 19.39 22.76
N ASP A 271 12.10 20.22 23.80
CA ASP A 271 10.87 20.49 24.55
C ASP A 271 10.05 21.60 23.90
N LEU A 272 9.16 21.22 22.98
CA LEU A 272 8.28 22.17 22.28
C LEU A 272 7.38 22.96 23.24
N ASN A 273 6.91 22.34 24.32
CA ASN A 273 6.06 23.03 25.30
C ASN A 273 6.83 24.16 25.97
N LYS A 274 8.06 23.89 26.42
CA LYS A 274 8.93 24.92 26.98
C LYS A 274 9.27 25.99 25.95
N TYR A 275 9.57 25.61 24.71
CA TYR A 275 9.81 26.55 23.62
C TYR A 275 8.63 27.53 23.42
N PHE A 276 7.38 27.04 23.38
CA PHE A 276 6.22 27.91 23.19
C PHE A 276 5.89 28.79 24.41
N ASN A 277 6.23 28.35 25.62
CA ASN A 277 5.92 29.07 26.86
C ASN A 277 7.02 30.06 27.29
N GLU A 278 8.29 29.67 27.15
CA GLU A 278 9.45 30.38 27.71
C GLU A 278 10.47 30.77 26.63
N GLY A 279 10.37 30.20 25.43
CA GLY A 279 11.43 30.25 24.42
C GLY A 279 12.52 29.20 24.68
N LEU A 280 13.15 28.74 23.61
CA LEU A 280 14.35 27.91 23.64
C LEU A 280 15.28 28.32 22.51
N GLY A 281 16.58 28.29 22.76
CA GLY A 281 17.61 28.44 21.75
C GLY A 281 17.70 27.22 20.83
N VAL A 282 18.24 27.42 19.64
CA VAL A 282 18.32 26.38 18.59
C VAL A 282 19.25 25.20 18.92
N LYS A 283 19.94 25.24 20.07
CA LYS A 283 20.79 24.16 20.61
C LYS A 283 20.31 23.65 21.97
N ASP A 284 19.17 24.13 22.48
CA ASP A 284 18.63 23.75 23.80
C ASP A 284 17.84 22.42 23.74
N TYR A 285 18.45 21.41 23.12
CA TYR A 285 17.95 20.04 23.09
C TYR A 285 18.84 19.12 23.92
N GLN A 286 18.27 18.00 24.35
CA GLN A 286 18.97 16.97 25.09
C GLN A 286 19.28 15.79 24.16
N GLN A 287 20.53 15.34 24.12
CA GLN A 287 20.87 14.04 23.55
C GLN A 287 20.49 12.94 24.56
N LEU A 288 19.59 12.03 24.17
CA LEU A 288 19.17 10.93 25.04
C LEU A 288 20.12 9.74 24.91
N PHE A 289 20.46 9.38 23.68
CA PHE A 289 21.35 8.25 23.38
C PHE A 289 21.85 8.33 21.93
N VAL A 290 22.68 7.35 21.58
CA VAL A 290 23.11 7.06 20.23
C VAL A 290 22.59 5.67 19.88
N VAL A 291 21.99 5.51 18.70
CA VAL A 291 21.36 4.23 18.30
C VAL A 291 22.39 3.10 18.17
N HIS A 292 23.54 3.38 17.55
CA HIS A 292 24.62 2.39 17.37
C HIS A 292 25.97 3.05 16.99
N ASP A 293 26.55 2.69 15.85
CA ASP A 293 27.80 3.27 15.32
C ASP A 293 27.50 4.57 14.53
N PRO A 294 28.53 5.34 14.14
CA PRO A 294 28.37 6.43 13.19
C PRO A 294 27.71 6.04 11.87
N ASN A 295 27.12 7.02 11.19
CA ASN A 295 26.47 6.90 9.88
C ASN A 295 25.13 6.13 9.89
N TRP A 296 24.21 6.53 10.76
CA TRP A 296 22.89 5.89 10.94
C TRP A 296 21.75 6.75 10.39
N GLU A 297 21.23 6.41 9.22
CA GLU A 297 20.06 7.07 8.62
C GLU A 297 18.79 6.39 9.12
N TYR A 298 17.94 7.12 9.84
CA TYR A 298 16.70 6.56 10.37
C TYR A 298 15.57 7.57 10.52
N LYS A 299 14.33 7.07 10.52
CA LYS A 299 13.13 7.83 10.89
C LYS A 299 12.58 7.33 12.21
N ILE A 300 11.96 8.24 12.97
CA ILE A 300 11.26 7.94 14.21
C ILE A 300 9.77 7.96 13.90
N LEU A 301 9.03 6.92 14.24
CA LEU A 301 7.59 6.84 14.01
C LEU A 301 6.95 6.45 15.34
N ILE A 302 6.26 7.40 15.98
CA ILE A 302 5.72 7.23 17.33
C ILE A 302 4.35 6.55 17.24
N HIS A 303 4.14 5.52 18.06
CA HIS A 303 2.86 4.82 18.16
C HIS A 303 1.74 5.79 18.57
N PRO A 304 0.49 5.66 18.08
CA PRO A 304 -0.58 6.61 18.39
C PRO A 304 -0.86 6.82 19.88
N THR A 305 -0.60 5.81 20.72
CA THR A 305 -0.74 5.95 22.19
C THR A 305 0.41 6.71 22.85
N GLY A 306 1.52 6.94 22.15
CA GLY A 306 2.75 7.50 22.70
C GLY A 306 3.61 6.50 23.49
N ASN A 307 3.12 5.30 23.78
CA ASN A 307 3.82 4.35 24.66
C ASN A 307 5.18 3.87 24.13
N TYR A 308 5.39 3.91 22.82
CA TYR A 308 6.65 3.55 22.19
C TYR A 308 6.78 4.20 20.82
N ALA A 309 7.96 4.14 20.23
CA ALA A 309 8.20 4.48 18.84
C ALA A 309 8.98 3.38 18.14
N TYR A 310 8.82 3.29 16.82
CA TYR A 310 9.75 2.55 15.98
C TYR A 310 10.83 3.49 15.44
N ILE A 311 12.08 3.04 15.53
CA ILE A 311 13.22 3.64 14.84
C ILE A 311 13.47 2.78 13.60
N VAL A 312 13.07 3.29 12.43
CA VAL A 312 13.22 2.61 11.15
C VAL A 312 14.57 2.99 10.57
N VAL A 313 15.55 2.09 10.64
CA VAL A 313 16.92 2.35 10.18
C VAL A 313 17.04 1.99 8.70
N ILE A 314 17.03 3.01 7.84
CA ILE A 314 16.88 2.84 6.39
C ILE A 314 18.15 2.23 5.79
N ASN A 315 19.32 2.77 6.14
CA ASN A 315 20.59 2.38 5.53
C ASN A 315 21.22 1.12 6.14
N GLN A 316 20.62 0.56 7.20
CA GLN A 316 21.13 -0.64 7.88
C GLN A 316 20.11 -1.80 7.95
N HIS A 317 18.90 -1.59 7.40
CA HIS A 317 17.92 -2.64 7.09
C HIS A 317 17.26 -3.36 8.28
N TYR A 318 16.96 -2.61 9.34
CA TYR A 318 16.28 -3.16 10.52
C TYR A 318 15.43 -2.10 11.23
N ILE A 319 14.53 -2.56 12.10
CA ILE A 319 13.64 -1.70 12.89
C ILE A 319 13.88 -2.00 14.38
N LEU A 320 14.10 -0.94 15.14
CA LEU A 320 14.16 -0.97 16.60
C LEU A 320 12.85 -0.43 17.17
N ARG A 321 12.53 -0.83 18.40
CA ARG A 321 11.51 -0.19 19.25
C ARG A 321 12.19 0.53 20.38
N VAL A 322 11.59 1.65 20.78
CA VAL A 322 11.97 2.40 21.96
C VAL A 322 10.73 2.70 22.79
N ASP A 323 10.71 2.20 24.03
CA ASP A 323 9.59 2.41 24.95
C ASP A 323 9.68 3.78 25.61
N TYR A 324 8.52 4.39 25.83
CA TYR A 324 8.38 5.69 26.45
C TYR A 324 8.33 5.58 27.97
N ASN A 325 9.15 6.37 28.66
CA ASN A 325 9.09 6.53 30.10
C ASN A 325 8.17 7.70 30.46
N TRP A 326 6.96 7.38 30.93
CA TRP A 326 5.94 8.38 31.27
C TRP A 326 6.30 9.25 32.48
N GLU A 327 7.09 8.75 33.42
CA GLU A 327 7.55 9.53 34.58
C GLU A 327 8.56 10.59 34.16
N LYS A 328 9.52 10.19 33.30
CA LYS A 328 10.59 11.08 32.80
C LYS A 328 10.20 11.89 31.57
N LYS A 329 9.07 11.57 30.95
CA LYS A 329 8.60 12.16 29.67
C LYS A 329 9.66 12.12 28.57
N GLN A 330 10.29 10.95 28.43
CA GLN A 330 11.31 10.70 27.42
C GLN A 330 11.37 9.21 27.03
N PHE A 331 11.91 8.93 25.85
CA PHE A 331 12.19 7.56 25.41
C PHE A 331 13.38 6.92 26.15
N ASN A 332 13.31 5.62 26.39
CA ASN A 332 14.39 4.80 26.96
C ASN A 332 15.41 4.38 25.88
N GLN A 333 16.30 3.41 26.18
CA GLN A 333 17.18 2.81 25.18
C GLN A 333 16.39 1.93 24.20
N PRO A 334 16.75 1.91 22.91
CA PRO A 334 16.07 1.09 21.92
C PRO A 334 16.50 -0.39 21.99
N TYR A 335 15.67 -1.27 21.45
CA TYR A 335 15.96 -2.70 21.27
C TYR A 335 15.42 -3.23 19.94
N LEU A 336 16.03 -4.30 19.42
CA LEU A 336 15.68 -4.88 18.13
C LEU A 336 14.26 -5.43 18.13
N VAL A 337 13.50 -5.09 17.09
CA VAL A 337 12.17 -5.67 16.84
C VAL A 337 12.21 -6.59 15.65
N CYS A 338 12.74 -6.15 14.51
CA CYS A 338 12.83 -6.98 13.32
C CYS A 338 13.95 -6.57 12.36
N GLY A 339 14.30 -7.46 11.44
CA GLY A 339 15.42 -7.27 10.53
C GLY A 339 16.76 -7.67 11.18
N GLN A 340 17.82 -7.64 10.38
CA GLN A 340 19.16 -7.94 10.86
C GLN A 340 20.11 -6.81 10.48
N LEU A 341 20.84 -6.31 11.47
CA LEU A 341 21.83 -5.25 11.31
C LEU A 341 22.80 -5.55 10.15
N LYS A 342 22.95 -4.60 9.24
CA LYS A 342 23.88 -4.67 8.09
C LYS A 342 23.61 -5.88 7.16
N SER A 343 22.39 -6.42 7.16
CA SER A 343 22.01 -7.57 6.32
C SER A 343 20.74 -7.25 5.53
N ALA A 344 20.95 -6.71 4.33
CA ALA A 344 19.88 -6.51 3.36
C ALA A 344 19.33 -7.85 2.85
N GLY A 345 18.02 -7.94 2.64
CA GLY A 345 17.39 -9.08 1.99
C GLY A 345 15.86 -8.97 1.98
N TYR A 346 15.18 -10.03 1.54
CA TYR A 346 13.73 -10.11 1.52
C TYR A 346 13.27 -11.43 2.14
N GLU A 347 12.77 -11.37 3.36
CA GLU A 347 12.24 -12.53 4.07
C GLU A 347 11.10 -12.11 4.99
N ASP A 348 9.93 -12.72 4.80
CA ASP A 348 8.80 -12.65 5.74
C ASP A 348 9.09 -13.63 6.88
N ALA A 349 9.30 -13.11 8.09
CA ALA A 349 9.59 -13.92 9.27
C ALA A 349 9.37 -13.09 10.54
N VAL A 350 9.61 -13.71 11.70
CA VAL A 350 9.50 -13.05 13.01
C VAL A 350 10.85 -12.52 13.43
N GLY A 351 10.87 -11.30 13.97
CA GLY A 351 12.03 -10.79 14.67
C GLY A 351 13.26 -10.62 13.77
N SER A 352 14.42 -11.02 14.31
CA SER A 352 15.71 -10.97 13.61
C SER A 352 15.84 -11.95 12.44
N SER A 353 14.87 -12.86 12.26
CA SER A 353 14.82 -13.74 11.09
C SER A 353 14.21 -13.03 9.87
N ALA A 354 13.46 -11.95 10.06
CA ALA A 354 13.01 -11.14 8.94
C ALA A 354 14.21 -10.48 8.22
N ARG A 355 14.08 -10.27 6.91
CA ARG A 355 15.05 -9.48 6.14
C ARG A 355 14.34 -8.33 5.47
N LEU A 356 14.96 -7.16 5.62
CA LEU A 356 14.52 -5.91 5.03
C LEU A 356 15.61 -5.39 4.08
N ASN A 357 15.28 -4.46 3.19
CA ASN A 357 16.19 -3.79 2.28
C ASN A 357 15.66 -2.38 1.98
N ASN A 358 16.34 -1.38 2.56
CA ASN A 358 15.90 0.01 2.71
C ASN A 358 14.41 0.17 3.13
N PRO A 359 14.04 -0.19 4.37
CA PRO A 359 12.76 0.22 4.93
C PRO A 359 12.74 1.75 5.10
N TYR A 360 11.67 2.42 4.69
CA TYR A 360 11.67 3.89 4.56
C TYR A 360 10.66 4.58 5.49
N GLN A 361 9.47 4.98 5.02
CA GLN A 361 8.42 5.51 5.88
C GLN A 361 7.49 4.38 6.35
N GLY A 362 6.88 4.54 7.52
CA GLY A 362 5.75 3.71 7.94
C GLY A 362 4.66 4.48 8.67
N VAL A 363 3.53 3.82 8.87
CA VAL A 363 2.30 4.34 9.47
C VAL A 363 1.65 3.26 10.32
N PHE A 364 1.18 3.63 11.51
CA PHE A 364 0.37 2.75 12.36
C PHE A 364 -1.07 2.77 11.88
N VAL A 365 -1.67 1.58 11.76
CA VAL A 365 -3.07 1.41 11.33
C VAL A 365 -3.78 0.52 12.32
N LYS A 366 -4.91 1.02 12.83
CA LYS A 366 -5.72 0.27 13.80
C LYS A 366 -6.25 -1.01 13.15
N ASN A 367 -6.12 -2.14 13.84
CA ASN A 367 -6.65 -3.42 13.45
C ASN A 367 -7.90 -3.73 14.32
N PRO A 368 -9.13 -3.65 13.77
CA PRO A 368 -10.35 -3.89 14.53
C PRO A 368 -10.43 -5.28 15.17
N ALA A 369 -9.75 -6.28 14.60
CA ALA A 369 -9.70 -7.62 15.19
C ALA A 369 -8.94 -7.62 16.52
N TYR A 370 -7.87 -6.83 16.65
CA TYR A 370 -7.11 -6.76 17.90
C TYR A 370 -7.90 -6.07 19.01
N GLU A 371 -8.72 -5.07 18.65
CA GLU A 371 -9.64 -4.42 19.58
C GLU A 371 -10.74 -5.39 20.03
N ALA A 372 -11.34 -6.15 19.10
CA ALA A 372 -12.34 -7.17 19.42
C ALA A 372 -11.75 -8.29 20.32
N ASP A 373 -10.48 -8.63 20.12
CA ASP A 373 -9.73 -9.61 20.93
C ASP A 373 -9.25 -9.03 22.28
N GLY A 374 -9.46 -7.73 22.55
CA GLY A 374 -9.03 -7.08 23.79
C GLY A 374 -7.52 -6.94 23.95
N LYS A 375 -6.75 -6.88 22.84
CA LYS A 375 -5.30 -6.68 22.90
C LYS A 375 -4.95 -5.28 23.37
N THR A 376 -3.84 -5.16 24.09
CA THR A 376 -3.33 -3.87 24.57
C THR A 376 -2.80 -2.99 23.43
N ASP A 377 -2.22 -3.62 22.42
CA ASP A 377 -1.78 -2.97 21.19
C ASP A 377 -2.72 -3.37 20.06
N VAL A 378 -3.46 -2.38 19.58
CA VAL A 378 -4.51 -2.55 18.55
C VAL A 378 -4.05 -2.05 17.18
N TYR A 379 -2.75 -1.81 16.98
CA TYR A 379 -2.22 -1.30 15.72
C TYR A 379 -1.27 -2.30 15.07
N ASP A 380 -1.35 -2.38 13.74
CA ASP A 380 -0.28 -2.92 12.91
C ASP A 380 0.55 -1.75 12.34
N PHE A 381 1.84 -1.96 12.09
CA PHE A 381 2.72 -0.96 11.49
C PHE A 381 3.01 -1.31 10.02
N TYR A 382 2.50 -0.51 9.11
CA TYR A 382 2.72 -0.66 7.68
C TYR A 382 3.87 0.21 7.22
N PHE A 383 4.81 -0.33 6.46
CA PHE A 383 5.97 0.42 5.99
C PHE A 383 6.36 0.05 4.56
N THR A 384 6.95 0.99 3.85
CA THR A 384 7.49 0.75 2.52
C THR A 384 8.93 0.25 2.59
N GLU A 385 9.29 -0.63 1.68
CA GLU A 385 10.68 -0.98 1.42
C GLU A 385 11.05 -0.67 -0.02
N GLN A 386 12.04 0.21 -0.19
CA GLN A 386 12.42 0.72 -1.50
C GLN A 386 13.01 -0.38 -2.38
N GLU A 387 14.03 -1.10 -1.89
CA GLU A 387 14.76 -2.08 -2.71
C GLU A 387 14.05 -3.45 -2.77
N ASN A 388 13.06 -3.68 -1.90
CA ASN A 388 12.19 -4.85 -2.02
C ASN A 388 10.90 -4.57 -2.79
N HIS A 389 10.66 -3.31 -3.20
CA HIS A 389 9.54 -2.90 -4.04
C HIS A 389 8.17 -3.31 -3.48
N ALA A 390 8.01 -3.18 -2.17
CA ALA A 390 6.87 -3.71 -1.44
C ALA A 390 6.42 -2.80 -0.30
N VAL A 391 5.17 -2.99 0.12
CA VAL A 391 4.67 -2.55 1.42
C VAL A 391 4.64 -3.78 2.34
N ARG A 392 5.22 -3.65 3.53
CA ARG A 392 5.26 -4.68 4.57
C ARG A 392 4.37 -4.30 5.75
N ILE A 393 4.06 -5.29 6.57
CA ILE A 393 3.39 -5.15 7.86
C ILE A 393 4.33 -5.69 8.94
N LEU A 394 4.56 -4.92 10.00
CA LEU A 394 5.12 -5.35 11.25
C LEU A 394 4.00 -5.38 12.30
N LYS A 395 3.68 -6.57 12.79
CA LYS A 395 2.67 -6.75 13.85
C LYS A 395 3.29 -6.55 15.25
N PRO A 396 2.48 -6.31 16.30
CA PRO A 396 2.97 -6.16 17.67
C PRO A 396 3.76 -7.34 18.22
N ASP A 397 3.55 -8.55 17.68
CA ASP A 397 4.29 -9.77 18.05
C ASP A 397 5.68 -9.88 17.39
N GLY A 398 6.08 -8.89 16.59
CA GLY A 398 7.35 -8.87 15.86
C GLY A 398 7.33 -9.62 14.53
N SER A 399 6.18 -10.14 14.09
CA SER A 399 6.07 -10.77 12.77
C SER A 399 6.06 -9.74 11.65
N VAL A 400 6.89 -9.98 10.63
CA VAL A 400 6.95 -9.19 9.40
C VAL A 400 6.36 -9.99 8.25
N THR A 401 5.38 -9.42 7.56
CA THR A 401 4.74 -10.03 6.38
C THR A 401 4.63 -9.04 5.24
N THR A 402 4.52 -9.53 4.00
CA THR A 402 4.35 -8.66 2.84
C THR A 402 2.88 -8.36 2.56
N PHE A 403 2.49 -7.09 2.63
CA PHE A 403 1.13 -6.62 2.38
C PHE A 403 0.83 -6.53 0.88
N ALA A 404 1.68 -5.81 0.13
CA ALA A 404 1.45 -5.52 -1.29
C ALA A 404 2.78 -5.39 -2.07
N GLY A 405 2.72 -5.65 -3.37
CA GLY A 405 3.85 -5.59 -4.29
C GLY A 405 4.41 -6.95 -4.65
N ARG A 406 5.39 -6.94 -5.57
CA ARG A 406 6.12 -8.12 -6.06
C ARG A 406 5.25 -9.15 -6.80
N GLY A 407 4.07 -8.74 -7.29
CA GLY A 407 3.18 -9.58 -8.09
C GLY A 407 3.61 -9.72 -9.55
N SER A 408 2.72 -10.23 -10.39
CA SER A 408 2.89 -10.38 -11.84
C SER A 408 4.17 -11.10 -12.27
N SER A 409 4.68 -12.05 -11.47
CA SER A 409 5.94 -12.77 -11.74
C SER A 409 5.97 -13.49 -13.09
N SER A 410 4.80 -13.76 -13.69
CA SER A 410 4.66 -14.30 -15.04
C SER A 410 5.04 -13.32 -16.16
N ILE A 411 5.05 -12.01 -15.91
CA ILE A 411 5.45 -10.99 -16.90
C ILE A 411 6.98 -10.98 -17.04
N ASN A 412 7.70 -10.99 -15.91
CA ASN A 412 9.15 -11.13 -15.83
C ASN A 412 9.57 -11.43 -14.38
N ALA A 413 10.84 -11.84 -14.21
CA ALA A 413 11.41 -12.19 -12.91
C ALA A 413 11.68 -11.00 -11.98
N ASN A 414 11.60 -9.76 -12.47
CA ASN A 414 11.88 -8.58 -11.63
C ASN A 414 10.73 -8.37 -10.63
N PRO A 415 11.04 -8.11 -9.34
CA PRO A 415 10.02 -7.83 -8.33
C PRO A 415 9.40 -6.42 -8.47
N HIS A 416 9.98 -5.56 -9.30
CA HIS A 416 9.57 -4.18 -9.51
C HIS A 416 8.83 -3.95 -10.82
N GLY A 417 8.18 -2.80 -10.91
CA GLY A 417 7.53 -2.28 -12.11
C GLY A 417 6.28 -1.48 -11.78
N TYR A 418 5.46 -1.23 -12.80
CA TYR A 418 4.22 -0.48 -12.69
C TYR A 418 3.03 -1.35 -13.09
N VAL A 419 2.38 -1.95 -12.09
CA VAL A 419 1.17 -2.76 -12.27
C VAL A 419 0.20 -2.44 -11.14
N ASP A 420 -1.03 -2.07 -11.49
CA ASP A 420 -2.19 -1.98 -10.59
C ASP A 420 -2.88 -3.35 -10.48
N GLY A 421 -3.71 -3.57 -9.46
CA GLY A 421 -4.47 -4.80 -9.30
C GLY A 421 -4.38 -5.43 -7.91
N ASP A 422 -4.59 -6.74 -7.82
CA ASP A 422 -4.47 -7.52 -6.59
C ASP A 422 -3.12 -7.27 -5.90
N LEU A 423 -3.15 -7.12 -4.57
CA LEU A 423 -1.99 -6.70 -3.77
C LEU A 423 -0.74 -7.57 -3.99
N ARG A 424 -0.90 -8.88 -4.14
CA ARG A 424 0.22 -9.84 -4.15
C ARG A 424 0.35 -10.60 -5.46
N GLN A 425 -0.75 -10.79 -6.18
CA GLN A 425 -0.74 -11.53 -7.45
C GLN A 425 -0.41 -10.63 -8.64
N GLU A 426 -0.76 -9.35 -8.60
CA GLU A 426 -0.65 -8.46 -9.75
C GLU A 426 0.25 -7.26 -9.47
N ALA A 427 -0.02 -6.55 -8.39
CA ALA A 427 0.53 -5.23 -8.16
C ALA A 427 2.06 -5.21 -8.07
N ARG A 428 2.63 -4.17 -8.67
CA ARG A 428 4.06 -3.86 -8.61
C ARG A 428 4.27 -2.40 -8.29
N PHE A 429 5.29 -2.17 -7.47
CA PHE A 429 5.85 -0.86 -7.17
C PHE A 429 7.28 -0.80 -7.72
N ASP A 430 7.85 0.39 -7.76
CA ASP A 430 9.26 0.59 -8.06
C ASP A 430 9.84 1.65 -7.11
N ARG A 431 10.49 1.17 -6.04
CA ARG A 431 11.04 1.94 -4.92
C ARG A 431 9.97 2.73 -4.15
N PRO A 432 8.93 2.08 -3.59
CA PRO A 432 7.95 2.77 -2.77
C PRO A 432 8.63 3.38 -1.54
N SER A 433 8.28 4.62 -1.19
CA SER A 433 8.95 5.38 -0.12
C SER A 433 7.98 6.10 0.82
N GLY A 434 7.26 7.12 0.34
CA GLY A 434 6.24 7.80 1.16
C GLY A 434 5.05 6.88 1.42
N ILE A 435 4.50 6.86 2.63
CA ILE A 435 3.24 6.16 2.96
C ILE A 435 2.42 6.94 3.97
N ALA A 436 1.12 7.07 3.71
CA ALA A 436 0.14 7.60 4.66
C ALA A 436 -1.14 6.76 4.60
N TYR A 437 -1.87 6.73 5.71
CA TYR A 437 -3.16 6.05 5.82
C TYR A 437 -4.26 7.06 6.14
N ASN A 438 -5.38 6.96 5.42
CA ASN A 438 -6.59 7.72 5.68
C ASN A 438 -7.58 6.81 6.41
N GLU A 439 -7.80 7.05 7.70
CA GLU A 439 -8.69 6.22 8.51
C GLU A 439 -10.15 6.29 8.08
N THR A 440 -10.63 7.48 7.67
CA THR A 440 -12.01 7.70 7.23
C THR A 440 -12.34 6.94 5.95
N GLU A 441 -11.38 6.83 5.04
CA GLU A 441 -11.53 6.13 3.77
C GLU A 441 -11.15 4.64 3.85
N GLY A 442 -10.31 4.27 4.81
CA GLY A 442 -9.70 2.94 4.85
C GLY A 442 -8.69 2.72 3.73
N ALA A 443 -7.90 3.76 3.39
CA ALA A 443 -7.02 3.75 2.23
C ALA A 443 -5.57 4.15 2.56
N PHE A 444 -4.61 3.45 1.95
CA PHE A 444 -3.20 3.86 1.96
C PHE A 444 -2.88 4.66 0.71
N TYR A 445 -2.03 5.67 0.85
CA TYR A 445 -1.41 6.40 -0.25
C TYR A 445 0.10 6.17 -0.21
N ILE A 446 0.67 5.80 -1.34
CA ILE A 446 2.06 5.37 -1.47
C ILE A 446 2.76 6.22 -2.53
N GLY A 447 3.88 6.83 -2.15
CA GLY A 447 4.79 7.48 -3.07
C GLY A 447 5.64 6.43 -3.76
N ASP A 448 5.39 6.21 -5.05
CA ASP A 448 6.04 5.16 -5.83
C ASP A 448 7.15 5.78 -6.68
N GLN A 449 8.34 5.89 -6.08
CA GLN A 449 9.42 6.79 -6.50
C GLN A 449 9.76 6.68 -7.98
N SER A 450 10.18 5.50 -8.45
CA SER A 450 10.65 5.31 -9.83
C SER A 450 9.51 5.23 -10.83
N ASN A 451 8.28 4.99 -10.37
CA ASN A 451 7.07 5.08 -11.17
C ASN A 451 6.48 6.49 -11.22
N ARG A 452 6.97 7.44 -10.41
CA ARG A 452 6.65 8.89 -10.49
C ARG A 452 5.16 9.15 -10.28
N ARG A 453 4.59 8.38 -9.35
CA ARG A 453 3.14 8.27 -9.11
C ARG A 453 2.82 8.21 -7.63
N ILE A 454 1.61 8.63 -7.31
CA ILE A 454 0.95 8.32 -6.03
C ILE A 454 -0.03 7.18 -6.27
N ARG A 455 0.21 6.07 -5.57
CA ARG A 455 -0.60 4.85 -5.64
C ARG A 455 -1.56 4.81 -4.45
N LYS A 456 -2.73 4.20 -4.62
CA LYS A 456 -3.73 3.99 -3.56
C LYS A 456 -3.97 2.50 -3.33
N ILE A 457 -3.97 2.09 -2.07
CA ILE A 457 -4.43 0.75 -1.65
C ILE A 457 -5.72 0.91 -0.88
N ALA A 458 -6.83 0.46 -1.46
CA ALA A 458 -8.17 0.56 -0.87
C ALA A 458 -9.05 -0.61 -1.36
N LEU A 459 -10.24 -0.76 -0.78
CA LEU A 459 -11.24 -1.69 -1.30
C LEU A 459 -11.62 -1.30 -2.73
N GLU A 460 -11.78 -2.27 -3.62
CA GLU A 460 -12.22 -2.04 -5.01
C GLU A 460 -13.48 -1.18 -5.07
N GLU A 461 -13.41 -0.04 -5.74
CA GLU A 461 -14.55 0.85 -5.99
C GLU A 461 -15.11 0.64 -7.40
N MET A 462 -16.38 1.04 -7.62
CA MET A 462 -16.97 1.12 -8.97
C MET A 462 -16.29 2.23 -9.76
N ASP A 463 -15.83 1.91 -10.98
CA ASP A 463 -15.47 2.96 -11.94
C ASP A 463 -16.73 3.78 -12.26
N GLN A 464 -16.78 5.02 -11.77
CA GLN A 464 -17.83 5.98 -12.09
C GLN A 464 -17.72 6.50 -13.54
N SER A 465 -16.64 6.18 -14.25
CA SER A 465 -16.33 6.69 -15.60
C SER A 465 -17.05 5.99 -16.75
N ILE A 466 -18.21 5.35 -16.51
CA ILE A 466 -19.04 4.73 -17.57
C ILE A 466 -20.41 5.43 -17.68
N ASN A 467 -20.65 6.49 -16.90
CA ASN A 467 -21.88 7.29 -16.97
C ASN A 467 -21.65 8.73 -17.48
N GLU A 468 -20.79 8.89 -18.50
CA GLU A 468 -20.78 10.10 -19.36
C GLU A 468 -20.84 9.72 -20.83
#